data_AF-A0A5C7KU55-F1
#
_entry.id   AF-A0A5C7KU55-F1
#
_cell.length_a   1.000
_cell.length_b   1.000
_cell.length_c   1.000
_cell.angle_alpha   90.00
_cell.angle_beta   90.00
_cell.angle_gamma   90.00
#
_symmetry.space_group_name_H-M   'P 1'
#
loop_
_entity.id
_entity.type
_entity.pdbx_description
1 polymer ?
#
loop_
_entity_poly.entity_id
_entity_poly.type
_entity_poly.pdbx_seq_one_letter_code
_entity_poly.pdbx_strand_id
1 'polypeptide(L)'
;MLPFIVFAVLLIGIVTLLVLQDLPYWRYSKELKSRESLSALELQEKHLPDVPVPVVEVLVRIVEEQFGEDPRLIRPNDNHCLIHDDLDSSGFKNAIETAFDFKFTEDEMENLDGSFGSIARHCAKHGKIV
;
A
#
# COMPACT_ATOMS: atom_id res chain seq x y z
N MET A 1 -26.91 -31.30 -25.69
CA MET A 1 -26.90 -30.57 -24.39
C MET A 1 -25.55 -30.64 -23.67
N LEU A 2 -24.91 -31.82 -23.57
CA LEU A 2 -23.57 -31.97 -22.97
C LEU A 2 -22.47 -30.99 -23.45
N PRO A 3 -22.29 -30.70 -24.77
CA PRO A 3 -21.22 -29.83 -25.23
C PRO A 3 -21.42 -28.35 -24.84
N PHE A 4 -22.67 -27.92 -24.67
CA PHE A 4 -22.98 -26.55 -24.23
C PHE A 4 -22.61 -26.33 -22.76
N ILE A 5 -22.79 -27.34 -21.90
CA ILE A 5 -22.43 -27.28 -20.49
C ILE A 5 -20.90 -27.23 -20.34
N VAL A 6 -20.17 -28.07 -21.08
CA VAL A 6 -18.70 -28.06 -21.08
C VAL A 6 -18.16 -26.71 -21.56
N PHE A 7 -18.74 -26.15 -22.63
CA PHE A 7 -18.35 -24.83 -23.13
C PHE A 7 -18.64 -23.71 -22.13
N ALA A 8 -19.80 -23.73 -21.46
CA ALA A 8 -20.14 -22.74 -20.44
C ALA A 8 -19.21 -22.79 -19.22
N VAL A 9 -18.84 -23.99 -18.74
CA VAL A 9 -17.89 -24.14 -17.63
C VAL A 9 -16.49 -23.65 -18.01
N LEU A 10 -16.02 -23.95 -19.22
CA LEU A 10 -14.76 -23.42 -19.73
C LEU A 10 -14.77 -21.90 -19.81
N LEU A 11 -15.88 -21.32 -20.28
CA LEU A 11 -16.02 -19.88 -20.43
C LEU A 11 -16.06 -19.17 -19.07
N ILE A 12 -16.78 -19.73 -18.08
CA ILE A 12 -16.76 -19.25 -16.69
C ILE A 12 -15.35 -19.36 -16.10
N GLY A 13 -14.64 -20.46 -16.37
CA GLY A 13 -13.25 -20.64 -15.94
C GLY A 13 -12.32 -19.56 -16.49
N ILE A 14 -12.41 -19.27 -17.79
CA ILE A 14 -11.61 -18.23 -18.46
C ILE A 14 -11.95 -16.84 -17.94
N VAL A 15 -13.23 -16.51 -17.81
CA VAL A 15 -13.68 -15.21 -17.28
C VAL A 15 -13.22 -15.02 -15.84
N THR A 16 -13.35 -16.04 -15.00
CA THR A 16 -12.86 -16.01 -13.60
C THR A 16 -11.36 -15.77 -13.56
N LEU A 17 -10.59 -16.41 -14.44
CA LEU A 17 -9.13 -16.26 -14.51
C LEU A 17 -8.71 -14.85 -14.97
N LEU A 18 -9.43 -14.28 -15.94
CA LEU A 18 -9.23 -12.90 -16.40
C LEU A 18 -9.56 -11.89 -15.30
N VAL A 19 -10.68 -12.07 -14.59
CA VAL A 19 -11.08 -11.20 -13.47
C VAL A 19 -10.09 -11.30 -12.31
N LEU A 20 -9.60 -12.51 -11.99
CA LEU A 20 -8.58 -12.70 -10.95
C LEU A 20 -7.25 -12.01 -11.29
N GLN A 21 -6.87 -11.95 -12.57
CA GLN A 21 -5.67 -11.23 -13.02
C GLN A 21 -5.78 -9.71 -12.87
N ASP A 22 -7.00 -9.17 -12.95
CA ASP A 22 -7.25 -7.74 -12.80
C ASP A 22 -7.42 -7.29 -11.34
N LEU A 23 -7.42 -8.21 -10.38
CA LEU A 23 -7.47 -7.85 -8.97
C LEU A 23 -6.26 -6.99 -8.57
N PRO A 24 -6.46 -5.91 -7.78
CA PRO A 24 -5.41 -4.98 -7.37
C PRO A 24 -4.18 -5.70 -6.80
N TYR A 25 -4.41 -6.69 -5.93
CA TYR A 25 -3.36 -7.50 -5.32
C TYR A 25 -2.49 -8.24 -6.34
N TRP A 26 -3.07 -8.85 -7.38
CA TRP A 26 -2.31 -9.61 -8.38
C TRP A 26 -1.44 -8.71 -9.25
N ARG A 27 -1.98 -7.55 -9.66
CA ARG A 27 -1.23 -6.53 -10.40
C ARG A 27 -0.08 -6.00 -9.55
N TYR A 28 -0.37 -5.68 -8.29
CA TYR A 28 0.62 -5.22 -7.33
C TYR A 28 1.72 -6.25 -7.08
N SER A 29 1.37 -7.51 -6.82
CA SER A 29 2.33 -8.60 -6.59
C SER A 29 3.24 -8.83 -7.80
N LYS A 30 2.70 -8.71 -9.02
CA LYS A 30 3.50 -8.81 -10.25
C LYS A 30 4.45 -7.62 -10.41
N GLU A 31 3.98 -6.42 -10.10
CA GLU A 31 4.77 -5.20 -10.15
C GLU A 31 5.90 -5.23 -9.10
N LEU A 32 5.57 -5.58 -7.85
CA LEU A 32 6.51 -5.77 -6.73
C LEU A 32 7.75 -6.57 -7.13
N LYS A 33 7.55 -7.71 -7.80
CA LYS A 33 8.65 -8.60 -8.24
C LYS A 33 9.61 -7.95 -9.25
N SER A 34 9.15 -6.92 -9.95
CA SER A 34 9.93 -6.21 -10.96
C SER A 34 10.54 -4.89 -10.46
N ARG A 35 10.23 -4.49 -9.21
CA ARG A 35 10.69 -3.22 -8.66
C ARG A 35 12.16 -3.30 -8.25
N GLU A 36 12.86 -2.19 -8.47
CA GLU A 36 14.20 -1.96 -7.92
C GLU A 36 14.14 -2.00 -6.39
N SER A 37 15.11 -2.61 -5.73
CA SER A 37 15.21 -2.54 -4.26
C SER A 37 15.77 -1.18 -3.88
N LEU A 38 15.04 -0.37 -3.10
CA LEU A 38 15.47 0.95 -2.66
C LEU A 38 15.62 0.97 -1.14
N SER A 39 16.70 1.57 -0.64
CA SER A 39 16.80 1.95 0.77
C SER A 39 15.84 3.11 1.09
N ALA A 40 15.57 3.35 2.38
CA ALA A 40 14.73 4.48 2.80
C ALA A 40 15.31 5.84 2.35
N LEU A 41 16.64 5.98 2.38
CA LEU A 41 17.34 7.15 1.85
C LEU A 41 17.11 7.30 0.34
N GLU A 42 17.30 6.24 -0.45
CA GLU A 42 17.09 6.30 -1.90
C GLU A 42 15.62 6.54 -2.27
N LEU A 43 14.68 5.97 -1.50
CA LEU A 43 13.25 6.23 -1.66
C LEU A 43 12.94 7.70 -1.40
N GLN A 44 13.52 8.28 -0.35
CA GLN A 44 13.41 9.70 -0.04
C GLN A 44 14.00 10.55 -1.16
N GLU A 45 15.25 10.33 -1.55
CA GLU A 45 15.96 11.12 -2.55
C GLU A 45 15.30 11.05 -3.93
N LYS A 46 14.90 9.86 -4.39
CA LYS A 46 14.33 9.65 -5.74
C LYS A 46 12.86 10.06 -5.83
N HIS A 47 12.09 9.91 -4.76
CA HIS A 47 10.62 9.94 -4.84
C HIS A 47 9.91 10.83 -3.81
N LEU A 48 10.52 11.12 -2.67
CA LEU A 48 9.93 11.92 -1.58
C LEU A 48 10.93 12.97 -1.04
N PRO A 49 11.47 13.86 -1.89
CA PRO A 49 12.57 14.75 -1.50
C PRO A 49 12.16 15.77 -0.41
N ASP A 50 10.86 16.02 -0.27
CA ASP A 50 10.24 16.90 0.72
C ASP A 50 9.98 16.23 2.08
N VAL A 51 10.12 14.91 2.17
CA VAL A 51 9.90 14.13 3.39
C VAL A 51 11.25 13.84 4.06
N PRO A 52 11.42 14.05 5.38
CA PRO A 52 12.64 13.67 6.08
C PRO A 52 12.84 12.15 6.09
N VAL A 53 14.09 11.69 5.87
CA VAL A 53 14.45 10.26 5.87
C VAL A 53 13.93 9.50 7.10
N PRO A 54 14.00 10.03 8.35
CA PRO A 54 13.48 9.32 9.52
C PRO A 54 11.98 9.04 9.45
N VAL A 55 11.19 9.89 8.80
CA VAL A 55 9.76 9.67 8.59
C VAL A 55 9.55 8.49 7.65
N VAL A 56 10.32 8.43 6.57
CA VAL A 56 10.28 7.32 5.61
C VAL A 56 10.66 6.01 6.28
N GLU A 57 11.75 5.99 7.05
CA GLU A 57 12.23 4.80 7.79
C GLU A 57 11.18 4.23 8.75
N VAL A 58 10.51 5.10 9.52
CA VAL A 58 9.46 4.67 10.44
C VAL A 58 8.25 4.12 9.67
N LEU A 59 7.82 4.80 8.60
CA LEU A 59 6.65 4.36 7.84
C LEU A 59 6.89 3.05 7.09
N VAL A 60 8.05 2.85 6.46
CA VAL A 60 8.34 1.58 5.78
C VAL A 60 8.36 0.41 6.77
N ARG A 61 8.85 0.62 8.00
CA ARG A 61 8.80 -0.39 9.06
C ARG A 61 7.36 -0.69 9.48
N ILE A 62 6.50 0.33 9.62
CA ILE A 62 5.08 0.11 9.94
C ILE A 62 4.41 -0.71 8.83
N VAL A 63 4.69 -0.41 7.56
CA VAL A 63 4.14 -1.18 6.44
C VAL A 63 4.62 -2.63 6.46
N GLU A 64 5.90 -2.87 6.72
CA GLU A 64 6.47 -4.23 6.88
C GLU A 64 5.78 -4.98 8.02
N GLU A 65 5.60 -4.35 9.19
CA GLU A 65 4.98 -4.96 10.37
C GLU A 65 3.50 -5.29 10.17
N GLN A 66 2.74 -4.41 9.48
CA GLN A 66 1.30 -4.58 9.30
C GLN A 66 0.96 -5.49 8.11
N PHE A 67 1.71 -5.40 7.01
CA PHE A 67 1.37 -6.06 5.74
C PHE A 67 2.37 -7.16 5.33
N GLY A 68 3.50 -7.31 6.05
CA GLY A 68 4.53 -8.31 5.73
C GLY A 68 5.28 -8.05 4.43
N GLU A 69 5.29 -6.80 3.96
CA GLU A 69 5.96 -6.41 2.72
C GLU A 69 7.44 -6.08 2.93
N ASP A 70 8.27 -6.34 1.92
CA ASP A 70 9.66 -5.90 1.95
C ASP A 70 9.70 -4.35 1.89
N PRO A 71 10.23 -3.68 2.93
CA PRO A 71 10.25 -2.22 3.00
C PRO A 71 10.99 -1.57 1.83
N ARG A 72 11.87 -2.30 1.16
CA ARG A 72 12.67 -1.80 0.03
C ARG A 72 11.89 -1.73 -1.29
N LEU A 73 10.74 -2.39 -1.36
CA LEU A 73 9.91 -2.44 -2.57
C LEU A 73 8.73 -1.46 -2.53
N ILE A 74 8.52 -0.78 -1.39
CA ILE A 74 7.50 0.23 -1.20
C ILE A 74 7.75 1.43 -2.13
N ARG A 75 6.66 2.01 -2.65
CA ARG A 75 6.64 3.18 -3.53
C ARG A 75 5.61 4.19 -3.06
N PRO A 76 5.78 5.48 -3.41
CA PRO A 76 4.89 6.54 -2.94
C PRO A 76 3.43 6.36 -3.34
N ASN A 77 3.16 5.73 -4.48
CA ASN A 77 1.80 5.56 -5.00
C ASN A 77 1.11 4.31 -4.45
N ASP A 78 1.79 3.51 -3.61
CA ASP A 78 1.20 2.31 -3.05
C ASP A 78 0.17 2.68 -2.00
N ASN A 79 -1.06 2.20 -2.16
CA ASN A 79 -2.10 2.29 -1.13
C ASN A 79 -2.29 0.89 -0.54
N HIS A 80 -1.54 0.58 0.52
CA HIS A 80 -1.47 -0.77 1.08
C HIS A 80 -2.82 -1.27 1.57
N CYS A 81 -3.66 -0.42 2.17
CA CYS A 81 -5.01 -0.80 2.59
C CYS A 81 -5.89 -1.25 1.41
N LEU A 82 -5.85 -0.52 0.29
CA LEU A 82 -6.58 -0.91 -0.93
C LEU A 82 -5.98 -2.15 -1.62
N ILE A 83 -4.65 -2.28 -1.60
CA ILE A 83 -3.94 -3.40 -2.23
C ILE A 83 -4.27 -4.72 -1.54
N HIS A 84 -4.33 -4.72 -0.21
CA HIS A 84 -4.61 -5.91 0.60
C HIS A 84 -6.10 -6.15 0.86
N ASP A 85 -6.97 -5.30 0.29
CA ASP A 85 -8.43 -5.33 0.51
C ASP A 85 -8.78 -5.38 2.01
N ASP A 86 -7.97 -4.68 2.82
CA ASP A 86 -8.14 -4.69 4.26
C ASP A 86 -9.26 -3.71 4.62
N LEU A 87 -10.42 -4.28 4.97
CA LEU A 87 -11.58 -3.52 5.42
C LEU A 87 -11.30 -2.79 6.75
N ASP A 88 -10.29 -3.21 7.51
CA ASP A 88 -9.93 -2.62 8.79
C ASP A 88 -8.53 -1.98 8.78
N SER A 89 -8.44 -0.79 8.17
CA SER A 89 -7.22 0.02 8.20
C SER A 89 -6.90 0.62 9.58
N SER A 90 -7.67 0.30 10.63
CA SER A 90 -7.49 0.90 11.97
C SER A 90 -6.16 0.50 12.61
N GLY A 91 -5.68 -0.72 12.38
CA GLY A 91 -4.38 -1.20 12.87
C GLY A 91 -3.23 -0.35 12.32
N PHE A 92 -3.20 -0.17 11.01
CA PHE A 92 -2.22 0.67 10.32
C PHE A 92 -2.30 2.14 10.75
N LYS A 93 -3.51 2.70 10.84
CA LYS A 93 -3.72 4.06 11.34
C LYS A 93 -3.17 4.23 12.75
N ASN A 94 -3.54 3.35 13.69
CA ASN A 94 -3.13 3.42 15.08
C ASN A 94 -1.62 3.32 15.24
N ALA A 95 -0.96 2.49 14.43
CA ALA A 95 0.50 2.37 14.42
C ALA A 95 1.19 3.67 14.01
N ILE A 96 0.68 4.35 12.96
CA ILE A 96 1.18 5.66 12.52
C ILE A 96 0.97 6.71 13.61
N GLU A 97 -0.25 6.84 14.12
CA GLU A 97 -0.58 7.82 15.16
C GLU A 97 0.30 7.66 16.41
N THR A 98 0.60 6.42 16.78
CA THR A 98 1.46 6.11 17.92
C THR A 98 2.92 6.47 17.64
N ALA A 99 3.43 6.14 16.45
CA ALA A 99 4.83 6.38 16.10
C ALA A 99 5.18 7.87 15.93
N PHE A 100 4.20 8.70 15.58
CA PHE A 100 4.39 10.11 15.26
C PHE A 100 3.70 11.08 16.24
N ASP A 101 3.18 10.59 17.37
CA ASP A 101 2.52 11.38 18.44
C ASP A 101 1.45 12.36 17.94
N PHE A 102 0.59 11.91 17.02
CA PHE A 102 -0.54 12.71 16.55
C PHE A 102 -1.77 11.85 16.29
N LYS A 103 -2.91 12.50 16.06
CA LYS A 103 -4.17 11.85 15.69
C LYS A 103 -4.66 12.42 14.38
N PHE A 104 -5.06 11.56 13.45
CA PHE A 104 -5.74 12.00 12.24
C PHE A 104 -7.14 12.49 12.63
N THR A 105 -7.48 13.70 12.17
CA THR A 105 -8.86 14.15 12.19
C THR A 105 -9.69 13.41 11.13
N GLU A 106 -11.01 13.39 11.30
CA GLU A 106 -11.91 12.77 10.31
C GLU A 106 -11.76 13.46 8.95
N ASP A 107 -11.74 14.80 8.93
CA ASP A 107 -11.53 15.60 7.72
C ASP A 107 -10.21 15.26 7.01
N GLU A 108 -9.12 15.07 7.75
CA GLU A 108 -7.82 14.71 7.14
C GLU A 108 -7.86 13.32 6.53
N MET A 109 -8.53 12.37 7.18
CA MET A 109 -8.68 11.02 6.64
C MET A 109 -9.51 10.99 5.36
N GLU A 110 -10.58 11.79 5.28
CA GLU A 110 -11.40 11.87 4.06
C GLU A 110 -10.64 12.49 2.88
N ASN A 111 -9.69 13.39 3.16
CA ASN A 111 -8.90 14.08 2.14
C ASN A 111 -7.59 13.37 1.76
N LEU A 112 -7.17 12.35 2.53
CA LEU A 112 -5.98 11.55 2.23
C LEU A 112 -6.33 10.45 1.24
N ASP A 113 -5.56 10.35 0.14
CA ASP A 113 -5.73 9.30 -0.86
C ASP A 113 -5.26 7.90 -0.39
N GLY A 114 -4.71 7.81 0.82
CA GLY A 114 -4.19 6.59 1.45
C GLY A 114 -2.89 6.06 0.85
N SER A 115 -2.30 6.74 -0.13
CA SER A 115 -1.00 6.37 -0.68
C SER A 115 0.12 6.58 0.34
N PHE A 116 1.16 5.76 0.27
CA PHE A 116 2.33 5.88 1.14
C PHE A 116 2.92 7.30 1.11
N GLY A 117 3.00 7.92 -0.06
CA GLY A 117 3.55 9.24 -0.25
C GLY A 117 2.70 10.36 0.36
N SER A 118 1.37 10.26 0.31
CA SER A 118 0.50 11.24 0.95
C SER A 118 0.57 11.13 2.48
N ILE A 119 0.56 9.92 3.01
CA ILE A 119 0.74 9.64 4.44
C ILE A 119 2.10 10.14 4.91
N ALA A 120 3.18 9.88 4.15
CA ALA A 120 4.52 10.32 4.48
C ALA A 120 4.64 11.85 4.56
N ARG A 121 4.08 12.56 3.59
CA ARG A 121 4.02 14.03 3.62
C ARG A 121 3.19 14.57 4.78
N HIS A 122 2.08 13.91 5.09
CA HIS A 122 1.26 14.29 6.23
C HIS A 122 2.03 14.13 7.55
N CYS A 123 2.68 12.97 7.75
CA CYS A 123 3.50 12.70 8.93
C CYS A 123 4.69 13.67 9.03
N ALA A 124 5.32 14.03 7.91
CA ALA A 124 6.41 15.02 7.91
C ALA A 124 5.96 16.42 8.34
N LYS A 125 4.71 16.79 8.02
CA LYS A 125 4.16 18.12 8.32
C LYS A 125 3.63 18.24 9.75
N HIS A 126 3.02 17.18 10.27
CA HIS A 126 2.25 17.20 11.52
C HIS A 126 2.84 16.31 12.62
N GLY A 127 3.59 15.28 12.26
CA GLY A 127 4.09 14.26 13.17
C GLY A 127 5.40 14.65 13.86
N LYS A 128 5.54 14.19 15.10
CA LYS A 128 6.78 14.19 15.85
C LYS A 128 7.15 12.75 16.17
N ILE A 129 8.27 12.28 15.64
CA ILE A 129 8.74 10.91 15.87
C ILE A 129 9.03 10.72 17.37
N VAL A 130 8.45 9.67 17.96
CA VAL A 130 8.61 9.29 19.37
C VAL A 130 9.72 8.27 19.56
#